data_AF-A0AA36GHY0-F1
#
_entry.id   AF-A0AA36GHY0-F1
#
_cell.length_a   1.000
_cell.length_b   1.000
_cell.length_c   1.000
_cell.angle_alpha   90.00
_cell.angle_beta   90.00
_cell.angle_gamma   90.00
#
_symmetry.space_group_name_H-M   'P 1'
#
loop_
_entity.id
_entity.type
_entity.pdbx_description
1 polymer ?
#
loop_
_entity_poly.entity_id
_entity_poly.type
_entity_poly.pdbx_seq_one_letter_code
_entity_poly.pdbx_strand_id
1 'polypeptide(L)'
;MYQGRRRNEMPPHLFAVLDETYRNMQNDHENQSMLITGELGAGKTENTKKVIAYLALVGASQTNKKDAKDKKNVSLEDQIVQTNPVLEAFGNAKTVRNNNSSRFGKFIRVHFNRAGKLAGGDIEHYLLEKSRVIKQAPGERCYHIFYQLYSGAIEGLKEKFMLTRPIKDYHFVAQAEVTIDGVNDKEEMLLTDEAFDIMKFEQKEKDQLFAITAGEFFF
;
A
#
# COMPACT_ATOMS: atom_id res chain seq x y z
N MET A 1 23.10 6.67 -7.05
CA MET A 1 23.67 6.07 -8.29
C MET A 1 22.97 6.60 -9.54
N TYR A 2 21.65 6.51 -9.64
CA TYR A 2 20.89 6.91 -10.85
C TYR A 2 20.49 8.40 -10.90
N GLN A 3 20.49 9.11 -9.77
CA GLN A 3 20.07 10.51 -9.69
C GLN A 3 20.93 11.42 -10.57
N GLY A 4 20.28 12.17 -11.47
CA GLY A 4 20.92 13.16 -12.35
C GLY A 4 21.81 12.56 -13.45
N ARG A 5 21.72 11.25 -13.71
CA ARG A 5 22.49 10.56 -14.75
C ARG A 5 21.63 10.33 -15.98
N ARG A 6 22.23 10.44 -17.18
CA ARG A 6 21.51 10.14 -18.41
C ARG A 6 21.23 8.63 -18.49
N ARG A 7 20.11 8.26 -19.09
CA ARG A 7 19.70 6.84 -19.20
C ARG A 7 20.77 5.98 -19.89
N ASN A 8 21.46 6.51 -20.89
CA ASN A 8 22.50 5.79 -21.63
C ASN A 8 23.82 5.65 -20.86
N GLU A 9 24.00 6.38 -19.75
CA GLU A 9 25.17 6.30 -18.88
C GLU A 9 25.00 5.26 -17.75
N MET A 10 23.80 4.70 -17.62
CA MET A 10 23.41 3.81 -16.52
C MET A 10 22.92 2.47 -17.08
N PRO A 11 23.15 1.35 -16.36
CA PRO A 11 22.55 0.07 -16.76
C PRO A 11 21.02 0.14 -16.74
N PRO A 12 20.32 -0.68 -17.54
CA PRO A 12 18.87 -0.69 -17.60
C PRO A 12 18.25 -0.94 -16.22
N HIS A 13 17.53 0.06 -15.71
CA HIS A 13 16.89 -0.01 -14.40
C HIS A 13 15.69 0.94 -14.32
N LEU A 14 14.69 0.59 -13.50
CA LEU A 14 13.48 1.41 -13.28
C LEU A 14 13.83 2.86 -12.87
N PHE A 15 14.81 3.03 -11.98
CA PHE A 15 15.29 4.34 -11.53
C PHE A 15 15.88 5.21 -12.64
N ALA A 16 16.50 4.60 -13.68
CA ALA A 16 17.02 5.37 -14.80
C ALA A 16 15.89 6.00 -15.63
N VAL A 17 14.80 5.25 -15.82
CA VAL A 17 13.59 5.75 -16.51
C VAL A 17 12.94 6.85 -15.67
N LEU A 18 12.81 6.65 -14.36
CA LEU A 18 12.21 7.64 -13.46
C LEU A 18 13.00 8.96 -13.39
N ASP A 19 14.32 8.89 -13.35
CA ASP A 19 15.18 10.09 -13.34
C ASP A 19 15.03 10.89 -14.63
N GLU A 20 14.99 10.20 -15.78
CA GLU A 20 14.71 10.79 -17.09
C GLU A 20 13.32 11.44 -17.12
N THR A 21 12.28 10.72 -16.70
CA THR A 21 10.90 11.24 -16.62
C THR A 21 10.80 12.48 -15.73
N TYR A 22 11.41 12.46 -14.54
CA TYR A 22 11.40 13.59 -13.62
C TYR A 22 12.15 14.81 -14.20
N ARG A 23 13.30 14.61 -14.85
CA ARG A 23 14.04 15.69 -15.50
C ARG A 23 13.28 16.28 -16.69
N ASN A 24 12.66 15.46 -17.53
CA ASN A 24 11.85 15.93 -18.64
C ASN A 24 10.64 16.74 -18.13
N MET A 25 9.96 16.26 -17.10
CA MET A 25 8.89 17.02 -16.44
C MET A 25 9.35 18.41 -15.97
N GLN A 26 10.55 18.51 -15.39
CA GLN A 26 11.11 19.78 -14.91
C GLN A 26 11.57 20.71 -16.03
N ASN A 27 12.18 20.16 -17.08
CA ASN A 27 12.74 20.95 -18.19
C ASN A 27 11.67 21.41 -19.17
N ASP A 28 10.74 20.51 -19.51
CA ASP A 28 9.74 20.73 -20.56
C ASP A 28 8.45 21.34 -19.98
N HIS A 29 8.31 21.33 -18.65
CA HIS A 29 7.12 21.80 -17.93
C HIS A 29 5.82 21.07 -18.33
N GLU A 30 5.93 19.81 -18.75
CA GLU A 30 4.82 18.96 -19.12
C GLU A 30 4.64 17.78 -18.16
N ASN A 31 3.37 17.47 -17.85
CA ASN A 31 3.01 16.34 -17.02
C ASN A 31 3.43 15.02 -17.67
N GLN A 32 3.92 14.08 -16.86
CA GLN A 32 4.37 12.78 -17.31
C GLN A 32 3.46 11.67 -16.81
N SER A 33 3.44 10.54 -17.52
CA SER A 33 2.74 9.34 -17.08
C SER A 33 3.64 8.12 -17.19
N MET A 34 3.45 7.17 -16.27
CA MET A 34 4.12 5.89 -16.29
C MET A 34 3.08 4.77 -16.19
N LEU A 35 3.05 3.91 -17.19
CA LEU A 35 2.18 2.73 -17.22
C LEU A 35 3.01 1.48 -16.95
N ILE A 36 2.72 0.80 -15.84
CA ILE A 36 3.33 -0.49 -15.50
C ILE A 36 2.33 -1.60 -15.87
N THR A 37 2.61 -2.28 -16.97
CA THR A 37 1.80 -3.40 -17.47
C THR A 37 2.46 -4.75 -17.16
N GLY A 38 1.66 -5.82 -17.15
CA GLY A 38 2.12 -7.19 -16.96
C GLY A 38 1.01 -8.12 -16.47
N GLU A 39 1.24 -9.42 -16.57
CA GLU A 39 0.31 -10.44 -16.08
C GLU A 39 0.21 -10.48 -14.54
N LEU A 40 -0.64 -11.37 -14.01
CA LEU A 40 -0.75 -11.63 -12.58
C LEU A 40 0.61 -12.11 -12.04
N GLY A 41 1.14 -11.49 -10.99
CA GLY A 41 2.43 -11.86 -10.40
C GLY A 41 3.67 -11.23 -11.05
N ALA A 42 3.52 -10.39 -12.08
CA ALA A 42 4.65 -9.72 -12.76
C ALA A 42 5.38 -8.65 -11.92
N GLY A 43 5.06 -8.51 -10.62
CA GLY A 43 5.71 -7.53 -9.74
C GLY A 43 5.29 -6.07 -9.96
N LYS A 44 4.10 -5.82 -10.55
CA LYS A 44 3.60 -4.46 -10.79
C LYS A 44 3.58 -3.60 -9.52
N THR A 45 2.97 -4.12 -8.46
CA THR A 45 2.85 -3.43 -7.15
C THR A 45 4.22 -3.12 -6.53
N GLU A 46 5.14 -4.07 -6.57
CA GLU A 46 6.51 -3.90 -6.06
C GLU A 46 7.30 -2.84 -6.84
N ASN A 47 7.12 -2.78 -8.16
CA ASN A 47 7.71 -1.72 -8.97
C ASN A 47 7.07 -0.37 -8.67
N THR A 48 5.75 -0.30 -8.47
CA THR A 48 5.06 0.94 -8.05
C THR A 48 5.59 1.45 -6.72
N LYS A 49 5.83 0.58 -5.72
CA LYS A 49 6.46 0.98 -4.43
C LYS A 49 7.81 1.65 -4.67
N LYS A 50 8.67 1.05 -5.51
CA LYS A 50 9.99 1.59 -5.87
C LYS A 50 9.88 2.92 -6.63
N VAL A 51 8.89 3.07 -7.50
CA VAL A 51 8.60 4.33 -8.21
C VAL A 51 8.30 5.44 -7.22
N ILE A 52 7.35 5.20 -6.33
CA ILE A 52 6.92 6.18 -5.32
C ILE A 52 8.08 6.56 -4.41
N ALA A 53 8.82 5.57 -3.90
CA ALA A 53 9.98 5.81 -3.05
C ALA A 53 11.07 6.64 -3.75
N TYR A 54 11.32 6.38 -5.04
CA TYR A 54 12.27 7.16 -5.82
C TYR A 54 11.80 8.60 -6.03
N LEU A 55 10.55 8.80 -6.43
CA LEU A 55 9.93 10.11 -6.64
C LEU A 55 9.92 10.94 -5.35
N ALA A 56 9.62 10.30 -4.22
CA ALA A 56 9.70 10.90 -2.90
C ALA A 56 11.14 11.33 -2.57
N LEU A 57 12.13 10.48 -2.84
CA LEU A 57 13.54 10.79 -2.58
C LEU A 57 14.07 11.95 -3.42
N VAL A 58 13.72 12.02 -4.71
CA VAL A 58 14.18 13.12 -5.59
C VAL A 58 13.41 14.42 -5.37
N GLY A 59 12.13 14.32 -5.00
CA GLY A 59 11.27 15.45 -4.68
C GLY A 59 11.48 16.01 -3.27
N ALA A 60 12.17 15.28 -2.39
CA ALA A 60 12.45 15.71 -1.03
C ALA A 60 13.38 16.93 -0.98
N SER A 61 13.04 17.89 -0.12
CA SER A 61 13.87 19.09 0.09
C SER A 61 15.20 18.70 0.76
N GLN A 62 16.33 18.87 0.07
CA GLN A 62 17.66 18.64 0.67
C GLN A 62 17.98 19.53 1.88
N THR A 63 17.14 20.53 2.17
CA THR A 63 17.34 21.53 3.22
C THR A 63 17.09 21.04 4.65
N ASN A 64 16.38 19.92 4.86
CA ASN A 64 15.93 19.52 6.21
C ASN A 64 16.64 18.28 6.79
N LYS A 65 17.76 17.83 6.20
CA LYS A 65 18.52 16.68 6.75
C LYS A 65 19.19 16.94 8.11
N LYS A 66 19.11 18.16 8.68
CA LYS A 66 19.73 18.50 9.97
C LYS A 66 18.85 18.26 11.20
N ASP A 67 17.54 18.08 11.04
CA ASP A 67 16.61 17.89 12.18
C ASP A 67 16.00 16.48 12.25
N ALA A 68 16.64 15.50 11.58
CA ALA A 68 16.19 14.11 11.48
C ALA A 68 16.38 13.27 12.76
N LYS A 69 16.32 13.88 13.95
CA LYS A 69 16.35 13.18 15.25
C LYS A 69 14.99 13.08 15.93
N ASP A 70 13.99 13.83 15.49
CA ASP A 70 12.65 13.74 16.04
C ASP A 70 11.78 12.83 15.16
N LYS A 71 11.50 11.61 15.66
CA LYS A 71 10.47 10.69 15.15
C LYS A 71 9.05 11.29 15.06
N LYS A 72 8.86 12.56 15.40
CA LYS A 72 7.58 13.27 15.46
C LYS A 72 7.19 14.00 14.17
N ASN A 73 8.13 14.32 13.28
CA ASN A 73 7.81 15.02 12.03
C ASN A 73 7.74 14.04 10.87
N VAL A 74 6.60 13.37 10.75
CA VAL A 74 6.28 12.53 9.59
C VAL A 74 6.25 13.38 8.32
N SER A 75 7.08 13.03 7.34
CA SER A 75 7.18 13.78 6.09
C SER A 75 6.02 13.47 5.12
N LEU A 76 5.85 14.29 4.09
CA LEU A 76 4.84 14.03 3.04
C LEU A 76 5.24 12.79 2.23
N GLU A 77 6.54 12.64 2.02
CA GLU A 77 7.20 11.50 1.41
C GLU A 77 6.85 10.19 2.13
N ASP A 78 6.97 10.19 3.47
CA ASP A 78 6.64 9.03 4.30
C ASP A 78 5.15 8.69 4.19
N GLN A 79 4.26 9.69 4.25
CA GLN A 79 2.82 9.48 4.11
C GLN A 79 2.47 8.81 2.78
N ILE A 80 3.05 9.27 1.66
CA ILE A 80 2.77 8.69 0.34
C ILE A 80 3.25 7.24 0.25
N VAL A 81 4.43 6.92 0.79
CA VAL A 81 4.93 5.53 0.81
C VAL A 81 4.03 4.62 1.65
N GLN A 82 3.55 5.12 2.80
CA GLN A 82 2.73 4.38 3.76
C GLN A 82 1.27 4.20 3.33
N THR A 83 0.84 4.79 2.22
CA THR A 83 -0.45 4.42 1.61
C THR A 83 -0.49 2.95 1.14
N ASN A 84 0.66 2.36 0.80
CA ASN A 84 0.70 1.01 0.22
C ASN A 84 0.28 -0.08 1.20
N PRO A 85 0.82 -0.18 2.45
CA PRO A 85 0.36 -1.16 3.42
C PRO A 85 -1.17 -1.18 3.59
N VAL A 86 -1.78 0.01 3.72
CA VAL A 86 -3.24 0.14 3.84
C VAL A 86 -3.97 -0.35 2.59
N LEU A 87 -3.52 0.09 1.40
CA LEU A 87 -4.12 -0.36 0.15
C LEU A 87 -3.94 -1.87 -0.10
N GLU A 88 -2.86 -2.47 0.37
CA GLU A 88 -2.63 -3.91 0.25
C GLU A 88 -3.46 -4.71 1.26
N ALA A 89 -3.60 -4.23 2.50
CA ALA A 89 -4.47 -4.84 3.49
C ALA A 89 -5.91 -4.97 2.96
N PHE A 90 -6.46 -3.88 2.41
CA PHE A 90 -7.85 -3.84 1.95
C PHE A 90 -8.07 -4.30 0.50
N GLY A 91 -7.06 -4.19 -0.35
CA GLY A 91 -7.19 -4.41 -1.79
C GLY A 91 -6.47 -5.64 -2.34
N ASN A 92 -5.61 -6.28 -1.54
CA ASN A 92 -4.91 -7.50 -1.95
C ASN A 92 -5.47 -8.75 -1.27
N ALA A 93 -5.35 -9.87 -1.97
CA ALA A 93 -5.77 -11.18 -1.51
C ALA A 93 -4.85 -12.28 -2.07
N LYS A 94 -4.92 -13.48 -1.47
CA LYS A 94 -4.26 -14.68 -2.03
C LYS A 94 -5.11 -15.24 -3.16
N THR A 95 -4.44 -15.54 -4.26
CA THR A 95 -4.94 -16.34 -5.37
C THR A 95 -4.10 -17.61 -5.49
N VAL A 96 -4.54 -18.56 -6.30
CA VAL A 96 -3.79 -19.81 -6.56
C VAL A 96 -2.35 -19.56 -7.05
N ARG A 97 -2.10 -18.44 -7.75
CA ARG A 97 -0.80 -18.14 -8.39
C ARG A 97 0.02 -17.06 -7.68
N ASN A 98 -0.60 -16.29 -6.80
CA ASN A 98 0.03 -15.15 -6.15
C ASN A 98 -0.58 -14.93 -4.77
N ASN A 99 0.27 -14.96 -3.74
CA ASN A 99 -0.10 -14.79 -2.35
C ASN A 99 -0.50 -13.35 -1.99
N ASN A 100 0.00 -12.35 -2.71
CA ASN A 100 -0.28 -10.94 -2.48
C ASN A 100 -0.75 -10.28 -3.78
N SER A 101 -1.92 -10.70 -4.28
CA SER A 101 -2.46 -10.22 -5.55
C SER A 101 -3.38 -9.02 -5.34
N SER A 102 -3.05 -7.88 -5.94
CA SER A 102 -3.98 -6.74 -6.01
C SER A 102 -5.22 -7.10 -6.83
N ARG A 103 -6.40 -6.89 -6.24
CA ARG A 103 -7.72 -7.16 -6.83
C ARG A 103 -8.50 -5.87 -7.11
N PHE A 104 -7.76 -4.79 -7.31
CA PHE A 104 -8.23 -3.47 -7.70
C PHE A 104 -7.18 -2.80 -8.58
N GLY A 105 -7.61 -1.88 -9.43
CA GLY A 105 -6.74 -0.97 -10.15
C GLY A 105 -6.49 0.28 -9.32
N LYS A 106 -5.29 0.85 -9.43
CA LYS A 106 -4.92 2.13 -8.83
C LYS A 106 -4.25 3.04 -9.84
N PHE A 107 -4.64 4.30 -9.86
CA PHE A 107 -3.99 5.38 -10.57
C PHE A 107 -3.47 6.39 -9.55
N ILE A 108 -2.16 6.56 -9.51
CA ILE A 108 -1.48 7.37 -8.51
C ILE A 108 -0.94 8.59 -9.23
N ARG A 109 -1.39 9.76 -8.80
CA ARG A 109 -0.85 11.05 -9.24
C ARG A 109 0.09 11.57 -8.16
N VAL A 110 1.30 11.93 -8.56
CA VAL A 110 2.31 12.52 -7.68
C VAL A 110 2.54 13.94 -8.17
N HIS A 111 2.27 14.91 -7.31
CA HIS A 111 2.29 16.33 -7.65
C HIS A 111 3.62 16.94 -7.25
N PHE A 112 4.23 17.67 -8.17
CA PHE A 112 5.45 18.44 -7.91
C PHE A 112 5.18 19.93 -8.11
N ASN A 113 5.80 20.77 -7.30
CA ASN A 113 5.75 22.21 -7.49
C ASN A 113 6.74 22.69 -8.56
N ARG A 114 6.72 23.99 -8.88
CA ARG A 114 7.61 24.61 -9.87
C ARG A 114 9.10 24.49 -9.54
N ALA A 115 9.45 24.28 -8.28
CA ALA A 115 10.83 24.05 -7.84
C ALA A 115 11.23 22.56 -7.88
N GLY A 116 10.38 21.69 -8.42
CA GLY A 116 10.60 20.25 -8.49
C GLY A 116 10.42 19.51 -7.18
N LYS A 117 9.90 20.16 -6.14
CA LYS A 117 9.66 19.51 -4.85
C LYS A 117 8.32 18.81 -4.83
N LEU A 118 8.25 17.71 -4.09
CA LEU A 118 7.01 16.99 -3.85
C LEU A 118 6.01 17.91 -3.16
N ALA A 119 4.83 18.05 -3.75
CA ALA A 119 3.76 18.94 -3.29
C ALA A 119 2.56 18.16 -2.75
N GLY A 120 2.35 16.92 -3.21
CA GLY A 120 1.27 16.07 -2.76
C GLY A 120 1.13 14.82 -3.62
N GLY A 121 0.08 14.06 -3.37
CA GLY A 121 -0.32 12.95 -4.21
C GLY A 121 -1.78 12.60 -3.98
N ASP A 122 -2.38 11.94 -4.96
CA ASP A 122 -3.72 11.41 -4.86
C ASP A 122 -3.79 10.03 -5.54
N ILE A 123 -4.72 9.21 -5.07
CA ILE A 123 -4.89 7.82 -5.53
C ILE A 123 -6.35 7.63 -5.91
N GLU A 124 -6.59 7.43 -7.20
CA GLU A 124 -7.87 6.93 -7.70
C GLU A 124 -7.84 5.41 -7.77
N HIS A 125 -8.88 4.77 -7.26
CA HIS A 125 -9.04 3.32 -7.31
C HIS A 125 -10.16 2.94 -8.28
N TYR A 126 -10.02 1.78 -8.93
CA TYR A 126 -11.03 1.28 -9.86
C TYR A 126 -11.19 -0.23 -9.70
N LEU A 127 -12.40 -0.72 -9.97
CA LEU A 127 -12.68 -2.16 -10.16
C LEU A 127 -12.21 -3.07 -9.03
N LEU A 128 -12.56 -2.73 -7.78
CA LEU A 128 -12.39 -3.68 -6.66
C LEU A 128 -13.25 -4.93 -6.90
N GLU A 129 -12.64 -6.11 -6.80
CA GLU A 129 -13.34 -7.40 -6.95
C GLU A 129 -14.23 -7.68 -5.73
N LYS A 130 -15.45 -7.14 -5.72
CA LYS A 130 -16.41 -7.28 -4.62
C LYS A 130 -16.84 -8.72 -4.35
N SER A 131 -16.92 -9.56 -5.39
CA SER A 131 -17.33 -10.96 -5.27
C SER A 131 -16.46 -11.78 -4.31
N ARG A 132 -15.19 -11.38 -4.13
CA ARG A 132 -14.23 -12.06 -3.27
C ARG A 132 -14.62 -12.02 -1.79
N VAL A 133 -15.38 -11.02 -1.34
CA VAL A 133 -15.88 -10.97 0.04
C VAL A 133 -16.92 -12.07 0.27
N ILE A 134 -17.75 -12.36 -0.74
CA ILE A 134 -18.88 -13.29 -0.63
C ILE A 134 -18.46 -14.73 -0.88
N LYS A 135 -17.45 -14.98 -1.72
CA LYS A 135 -17.01 -16.33 -2.09
C LYS A 135 -15.53 -16.39 -2.44
N GLN A 136 -14.83 -17.40 -1.94
CA GLN A 136 -13.45 -17.71 -2.31
C GLN A 136 -13.37 -19.09 -2.96
N ALA A 137 -12.60 -19.21 -4.04
CA ALA A 137 -12.34 -20.50 -4.66
C ALA A 137 -11.28 -21.29 -3.85
N PRO A 138 -11.23 -22.63 -3.95
CA PRO A 138 -10.18 -23.43 -3.30
C PRO A 138 -8.78 -22.92 -3.64
N GLY A 139 -7.91 -22.81 -2.63
CA GLY A 139 -6.56 -22.24 -2.76
C GLY A 139 -6.49 -20.71 -2.74
N GLU A 140 -7.62 -20.01 -2.70
CA GLU A 140 -7.69 -18.56 -2.53
C GLU A 140 -7.99 -18.17 -1.07
N ARG A 141 -7.63 -16.94 -0.71
CA ARG A 141 -7.97 -16.31 0.59
C ARG A 141 -8.76 -15.03 0.31
N CYS A 142 -9.56 -14.59 1.27
CA CYS A 142 -10.20 -13.27 1.21
C CYS A 142 -9.15 -12.13 1.37
N TYR A 143 -9.59 -10.88 1.38
CA TYR A 143 -8.73 -9.71 1.56
C TYR A 143 -7.93 -9.78 2.86
N HIS A 144 -6.68 -9.30 2.82
CA HIS A 144 -5.71 -9.49 3.91
C HIS A 144 -6.15 -8.86 5.23
N ILE A 145 -6.84 -7.72 5.18
CA ILE A 145 -7.28 -6.98 6.37
C ILE A 145 -8.12 -7.82 7.32
N PHE A 146 -8.92 -8.78 6.83
CA PHE A 146 -9.71 -9.65 7.71
C PHE A 146 -8.80 -10.49 8.61
N TYR A 147 -7.76 -11.11 8.06
CA TYR A 147 -6.85 -11.97 8.81
C TYR A 147 -5.92 -11.15 9.71
N GLN A 148 -5.51 -9.96 9.25
CA GLN A 148 -4.75 -8.98 10.04
C GLN A 148 -5.56 -8.50 11.25
N LEU A 149 -6.83 -8.11 11.06
CA LEU A 149 -7.72 -7.67 12.14
C LEU A 149 -8.02 -8.81 13.13
N TYR A 150 -8.17 -10.04 12.63
CA TYR A 150 -8.37 -11.23 13.46
C TYR A 150 -7.09 -11.73 14.15
N SER A 151 -5.90 -11.25 13.75
CA SER A 151 -4.62 -11.77 14.22
C SER A 151 -4.37 -11.57 15.71
N GLY A 152 -5.00 -10.55 16.32
CA GLY A 152 -4.77 -10.17 17.71
C GLY A 152 -3.42 -9.46 17.93
N ALA A 153 -2.86 -8.85 16.88
CA ALA A 153 -1.63 -8.07 17.00
C ALA A 153 -1.81 -6.80 17.84
N ILE A 154 -2.96 -6.16 17.72
CA ILE A 154 -3.34 -4.98 18.50
C ILE A 154 -4.15 -5.46 19.71
N GLU A 155 -3.63 -5.18 20.89
CA GLU A 155 -4.22 -5.61 22.15
C GLU A 155 -5.64 -5.09 22.32
N GLY A 156 -6.58 -5.97 22.71
CA GLY A 156 -7.98 -5.63 22.94
C GLY A 156 -8.83 -5.40 21.68
N LEU A 157 -8.23 -5.35 20.48
CA LEU A 157 -8.95 -5.02 19.26
C LEU A 157 -9.97 -6.11 18.85
N LYS A 158 -9.59 -7.38 19.02
CA LYS A 158 -10.49 -8.50 18.72
C LYS A 158 -11.70 -8.51 19.64
N GLU A 159 -11.47 -8.29 20.93
CA GLU A 159 -12.50 -8.26 21.96
C GLU A 159 -13.45 -7.07 21.71
N LYS A 160 -12.89 -5.90 21.41
CA LYS A 160 -13.63 -4.68 21.07
C LYS A 160 -14.62 -4.89 19.93
N PHE A 161 -14.26 -5.69 18.93
CA PHE A 161 -15.11 -5.99 17.77
C PHE A 161 -15.74 -7.39 17.78
N MET A 162 -15.74 -8.07 18.94
CA MET A 162 -16.38 -9.37 19.13
C MET A 162 -15.86 -10.50 18.20
N LEU A 163 -14.60 -10.38 17.75
CA LEU A 163 -13.92 -11.34 16.88
C LEU A 163 -13.34 -12.54 17.68
N THR A 164 -14.12 -13.09 18.59
CA THR A 164 -13.67 -14.10 19.58
C THR A 164 -13.90 -15.54 19.17
N ARG A 165 -14.70 -15.79 18.11
CA ARG A 165 -14.97 -17.15 17.61
C ARG A 165 -13.75 -17.68 16.85
N PRO A 166 -13.57 -19.00 16.73
CA PRO A 166 -12.64 -19.60 15.76
C PRO A 166 -12.85 -19.00 14.36
N ILE A 167 -11.75 -18.70 13.64
CA ILE A 167 -11.85 -18.03 12.32
C ILE A 167 -12.74 -18.79 11.33
N LYS A 168 -12.76 -20.12 11.44
CA LYS A 168 -13.54 -21.03 10.59
C LYS A 168 -15.05 -20.88 10.75
N ASP A 169 -15.49 -20.27 11.84
CA ASP A 169 -16.91 -20.06 12.14
C ASP A 169 -17.46 -18.80 11.45
N TYR A 170 -16.59 -17.96 10.88
CA TYR A 170 -16.97 -16.78 10.11
C TYR A 170 -17.03 -17.14 8.62
N HIS A 171 -18.25 -17.34 8.11
CA HIS A 171 -18.49 -17.95 6.81
C HIS A 171 -17.77 -17.22 5.66
N PHE A 172 -17.92 -15.90 5.54
CA PHE A 172 -17.35 -15.13 4.42
C PHE A 172 -15.84 -14.97 4.41
N VAL A 173 -15.14 -15.25 5.52
CA VAL A 173 -13.67 -15.15 5.59
C VAL A 173 -12.98 -16.51 5.59
N ALA A 174 -13.72 -17.61 5.72
CA ALA A 174 -13.15 -18.95 5.90
C ALA A 174 -13.73 -20.03 4.97
N GLN A 175 -14.18 -19.66 3.76
CA GLN A 175 -14.66 -20.65 2.77
C GLN A 175 -13.54 -21.43 2.10
N ALA A 176 -12.31 -20.92 2.14
CA ALA A 176 -11.13 -21.52 1.52
C ALA A 176 -9.91 -21.38 2.44
N GLU A 177 -8.82 -20.79 1.95
CA GLU A 177 -7.59 -20.64 2.72
C GLU A 177 -7.76 -19.56 3.79
N VAL A 178 -7.21 -19.79 4.97
CA VAL A 178 -7.17 -18.80 6.06
C VAL A 178 -5.75 -18.34 6.39
N THR A 179 -4.75 -19.04 5.90
CA THR A 179 -3.33 -18.73 6.11
C THR A 179 -2.59 -18.67 4.77
N ILE A 180 -1.41 -18.07 4.80
CA ILE A 180 -0.51 -17.95 3.66
C ILE A 180 0.90 -18.31 4.15
N ASP A 181 1.56 -19.23 3.45
CA ASP A 181 2.91 -19.64 3.79
C ASP A 181 3.87 -18.44 3.73
N GLY A 182 4.62 -18.23 4.81
CA GLY A 182 5.61 -17.16 4.92
C GLY A 182 5.04 -15.76 5.19
N VAL A 183 3.74 -15.60 5.44
CA VAL A 183 3.13 -14.32 5.82
C VAL A 183 2.70 -14.36 7.28
N ASN A 184 3.09 -13.35 8.04
CA ASN A 184 2.66 -13.17 9.43
C ASN A 184 1.60 -12.07 9.51
N ASP A 185 0.33 -12.46 9.57
CA ASP A 185 -0.79 -11.50 9.65
C ASP A 185 -0.72 -10.59 10.88
N LYS A 186 0.01 -10.97 11.94
CA LYS A 186 0.23 -10.08 13.09
C LYS A 186 1.19 -8.93 12.76
N GLU A 187 2.31 -9.25 12.14
CA GLU A 187 3.29 -8.24 11.73
C GLU A 187 2.68 -7.29 10.69
N GLU A 188 1.96 -7.83 9.73
CA GLU A 188 1.26 -7.04 8.71
C GLU A 188 0.18 -6.12 9.31
N MET A 189 -0.52 -6.56 10.37
CA MET A 189 -1.47 -5.70 11.09
C MET A 189 -0.78 -4.53 11.77
N LEU A 190 0.38 -4.75 12.41
CA LEU A 190 1.15 -3.67 13.05
C LEU A 190 1.66 -2.66 12.02
N LEU A 191 2.15 -3.13 10.86
CA LEU A 191 2.57 -2.25 9.76
C LEU A 191 1.39 -1.44 9.22
N THR A 192 0.21 -2.04 9.11
CA THR A 192 -1.00 -1.36 8.64
C THR A 192 -1.48 -0.30 9.63
N ASP A 193 -1.42 -0.57 10.94
CA ASP A 193 -1.80 0.38 11.98
C ASP A 193 -0.81 1.55 12.08
N GLU A 194 0.49 1.27 12.03
CA GLU A 194 1.54 2.31 11.96
C GLU A 194 1.37 3.17 10.70
N ALA A 195 1.01 2.56 9.57
CA ALA A 195 0.75 3.31 8.34
C ALA A 195 -0.41 4.31 8.50
N PHE A 196 -1.50 3.93 9.18
CA PHE A 196 -2.59 4.88 9.49
C PHE A 196 -2.11 6.03 10.40
N ASP A 197 -1.27 5.75 11.39
CA ASP A 197 -0.71 6.78 12.28
C ASP A 197 0.19 7.77 11.51
N ILE A 198 1.04 7.26 10.60
CA ILE A 198 1.87 8.10 9.72
C ILE A 198 1.00 8.97 8.82
N MET A 199 -0.09 8.41 8.27
CA MET A 199 -1.08 9.16 7.48
C MET A 199 -1.97 10.08 8.32
N LYS A 200 -1.74 10.16 9.63
CA LYS A 200 -2.42 11.06 10.58
C LYS A 200 -3.91 10.77 10.76
N PHE A 201 -4.32 9.50 10.60
CA PHE A 201 -5.65 9.08 11.01
C PHE A 201 -5.77 9.14 12.53
N GLU A 202 -6.88 9.67 13.01
CA GLU A 202 -7.20 9.64 14.44
C GLU A 202 -7.58 8.22 14.86
N GLN A 203 -7.34 7.86 16.12
CA GLN A 203 -7.73 6.55 16.66
C GLN A 203 -9.23 6.26 16.44
N LYS A 204 -10.08 7.30 16.54
CA LYS A 204 -11.52 7.17 16.28
C LYS A 204 -11.82 6.78 14.83
N GLU A 205 -11.08 7.34 13.86
CA GLU A 205 -11.25 7.01 12.44
C GLU A 205 -10.81 5.58 12.15
N LYS A 206 -9.67 5.16 12.73
CA LYS A 206 -9.19 3.77 12.66
C LYS A 206 -10.23 2.80 13.26
N ASP A 207 -10.74 3.13 14.44
CA ASP A 207 -11.76 2.33 15.12
C ASP A 207 -13.05 2.19 14.30
N GLN A 208 -13.52 3.27 13.68
CA GLN A 208 -14.71 3.26 12.83
C GLN A 208 -14.48 2.39 11.58
N LEU A 209 -13.32 2.52 10.94
CA LEU A 209 -12.95 1.72 9.77
C LEU A 209 -12.89 0.23 10.13
N PHE A 210 -12.21 -0.12 11.22
CA PHE A 210 -12.11 -1.50 11.69
C PHE A 210 -13.46 -2.05 12.15
N ALA A 211 -14.34 -1.23 12.74
CA ALA A 211 -15.68 -1.66 13.12
C ALA A 211 -16.52 -2.04 11.88
N ILE A 212 -16.49 -1.22 10.83
CA ILE A 212 -17.20 -1.53 9.57
C ILE A 212 -16.63 -2.82 8.95
N THR A 213 -15.31 -2.95 8.93
CA THR A 213 -14.63 -4.14 8.40
C THR A 213 -14.96 -5.40 9.22
N ALA A 214 -14.99 -5.29 10.55
CA ALA A 214 -15.35 -6.38 11.44
C ALA A 214 -16.81 -6.81 11.27
N GLY A 215 -17.71 -5.88 10.94
CA GLY A 215 -19.12 -6.18 10.65
C GLY A 215 -19.29 -7.25 9.58
N GLU A 216 -18.45 -7.23 8.54
CA GLU A 216 -18.46 -8.18 7.42
C GLU A 216 -18.17 -9.64 7.85
N PHE A 217 -17.58 -9.88 9.03
CA PHE A 217 -17.40 -11.24 9.55
C PHE A 217 -18.73 -11.91 9.93
N PHE A 218 -19.75 -11.13 10.29
CA PHE A 218 -20.98 -11.63 10.90
C PHE A 218 -22.15 -11.80 9.93
N PHE A 219 -21.97 -11.40 8.66
CA PHE A 219 -22.93 -11.70 7.59
C PHE A 219 -22.71 -13.12 7.04
#